data_AF-A0A0A2W197-F1
#
_entry.id   AF-A0A0A2W197-F1
#
_cell.length_a   1.000
_cell.length_b   1.000
_cell.length_c   1.000
_cell.angle_alpha   90.00
_cell.angle_beta   90.00
_cell.angle_gamma   90.00
#
_symmetry.space_group_name_H-M   'P 1'
#
loop_
_entity.id
_entity.type
_entity.pdbx_description
1 polymer ?
#
loop_
_entity_poly.entity_id
_entity_poly.type
_entity_poly.pdbx_seq_one_letter_code
_entity_poly.pdbx_strand_id
1 'polypeptide(L)'
;MGAAQTPSIVEHAYLLTAAEVLSYIRAGDLTVEQYAQALLDRIAERDSQVQAWAYLDPNRVLEQARALDAVPREQRGPLHGMPIGVKDVIYTQGRWAAVIPENFAISAVQ
;
A
#
# COMPACT_ATOMS: atom_id res chain seq x y z
N MET A 1 -4.05 27.35 26.34
CA MET A 1 -4.06 27.55 24.87
C MET A 1 -2.98 26.62 24.31
N GLY A 2 -3.32 25.34 24.14
CA GLY A 2 -2.37 24.33 23.66
C GLY A 2 -2.30 24.39 22.14
N ALA A 3 -1.11 24.52 21.58
CA ALA A 3 -0.92 24.39 20.13
C ALA A 3 -1.49 23.03 19.71
N ALA A 4 -2.44 23.02 18.77
CA ALA A 4 -2.86 21.79 18.12
C ALA A 4 -1.61 21.21 17.45
N GLN A 5 -1.13 20.07 17.95
CA GLN A 5 -0.04 19.34 17.33
C GLN A 5 -0.52 18.95 15.94
N THR A 6 0.16 19.42 14.89
CA THR A 6 -0.13 18.94 13.52
C THR A 6 0.11 17.44 13.52
N PRO A 7 -0.91 16.61 13.24
CA PRO A 7 -0.72 15.17 13.22
C PRO A 7 0.36 14.81 12.19
N SER A 8 1.21 13.85 12.54
CA SER A 8 2.25 13.35 11.64
C SER A 8 1.61 12.82 10.37
N ILE A 9 2.13 13.20 9.20
CA ILE A 9 1.69 12.69 7.89
C ILE A 9 1.69 11.15 7.87
N VAL A 10 2.66 10.54 8.55
CA VAL A 10 2.82 9.08 8.61
C VAL A 10 1.63 8.42 9.30
N GLU A 11 1.20 8.95 10.45
CA GLU A 11 0.14 8.35 11.27
C GLU A 11 -1.22 8.33 10.56
N HIS A 12 -1.50 9.36 9.76
CA HIS A 12 -2.77 9.53 9.07
C HIS A 12 -2.66 9.33 7.56
N ALA A 13 -1.58 8.69 7.08
CA ALA A 13 -1.33 8.50 5.65
C ALA A 13 -2.48 7.75 4.96
N TYR A 14 -3.24 6.91 5.68
CA TYR A 14 -4.42 6.19 5.18
C TYR A 14 -5.59 7.11 4.77
N LEU A 15 -5.56 8.40 5.11
CA LEU A 15 -6.56 9.39 4.69
C LEU A 15 -6.18 10.12 3.39
N LEU A 16 -4.93 9.99 2.94
CA LEU A 16 -4.44 10.63 1.73
C LEU A 16 -4.98 9.91 0.48
N THR A 17 -5.19 10.68 -0.58
CA THR A 17 -5.45 10.13 -1.91
C THR A 17 -4.20 9.45 -2.46
N ALA A 18 -4.37 8.52 -3.40
CA ALA A 18 -3.25 7.86 -4.08
C ALA A 18 -2.27 8.87 -4.72
N ALA A 19 -2.78 9.98 -5.27
CA ALA A 19 -1.96 11.02 -5.88
C ALA A 19 -1.10 11.77 -4.85
N GLU A 20 -1.67 12.09 -3.68
CA GLU A 20 -0.93 12.74 -2.58
C GLU A 20 0.15 11.81 -2.04
N VAL A 21 -0.19 10.54 -1.78
CA VAL A 21 0.79 9.54 -1.33
C VAL A 21 1.94 9.39 -2.35
N LEU A 22 1.63 9.28 -3.65
CA LEU A 22 2.66 9.21 -4.68
C LEU A 22 3.55 10.46 -4.68
N SER A 23 2.98 11.64 -4.44
CA SER A 23 3.76 12.87 -4.32
C SER A 23 4.73 12.80 -3.14
N TYR A 24 4.28 12.38 -1.96
CA TYR A 24 5.15 12.25 -0.78
C TYR A 24 6.22 11.17 -0.94
N ILE A 25 5.88 10.02 -1.54
CA ILE A 25 6.85 8.95 -1.83
C ILE A 25 7.92 9.42 -2.83
N ARG A 26 7.54 10.18 -3.86
CA ARG A 26 8.49 10.74 -4.83
C ARG A 26 9.40 11.81 -4.21
N ALA A 27 8.85 12.63 -3.31
CA ALA A 27 9.63 13.61 -2.56
C ALA A 27 10.60 12.93 -1.57
N GLY A 28 10.21 11.77 -1.02
CA GLY A 28 10.93 11.06 0.04
C GLY A 28 10.45 11.43 1.45
N ASP A 29 9.33 12.13 1.56
CA ASP A 29 8.71 12.53 2.83
C ASP A 29 7.90 11.38 3.46
N LEU A 30 7.62 10.34 2.68
CA LEU A 30 6.94 9.12 3.10
C LEU A 30 7.58 7.90 2.41
N THR A 31 7.92 6.88 3.17
CA THR A 31 8.40 5.58 2.62
C THR A 31 7.22 4.66 2.30
N VAL A 32 7.45 3.68 1.42
CA VAL A 32 6.43 2.65 1.10
C VAL A 32 6.12 1.83 2.36
N GLU A 33 7.13 1.47 3.16
CA GLU A 33 6.94 0.76 4.43
C GLU A 33 6.08 1.55 5.42
N GLN A 34 6.35 2.85 5.61
CA GLN A 34 5.53 3.70 6.49
C GLN A 34 4.07 3.76 6.04
N TYR A 35 3.83 3.90 4.73
CA TYR A 35 2.47 3.91 4.21
C TYR A 35 1.76 2.56 4.39
N ALA A 36 2.46 1.47 4.08
CA ALA A 36 1.94 0.12 4.28
C ALA A 36 1.57 -0.15 5.75
N GLN A 37 2.41 0.28 6.69
CA GLN A 37 2.13 0.15 8.12
C GLN A 37 0.87 0.93 8.51
N ALA A 38 0.75 2.20 8.09
CA ALA A 38 -0.43 3.02 8.38
C ALA A 38 -1.74 2.40 7.85
N LEU A 39 -1.69 1.74 6.69
CA LEU A 39 -2.84 1.01 6.14
C LEU A 39 -3.16 -0.26 6.94
N LEU A 40 -2.14 -1.05 7.31
CA LEU A 40 -2.32 -2.27 8.09
C LEU A 40 -2.89 -1.96 9.48
N ASP A 41 -2.41 -0.91 10.13
CA ASP A 41 -2.93 -0.43 11.42
C ASP A 41 -4.41 -0.06 11.26
N ARG A 42 -4.74 0.67 10.19
CA ARG A 42 -6.13 1.06 9.91
C ARG A 42 -7.04 -0.13 9.63
N ILE A 43 -6.54 -1.15 8.94
CA ILE A 43 -7.28 -2.40 8.68
C ILE A 43 -7.52 -3.14 10.00
N ALA A 44 -6.49 -3.27 10.84
CA ALA A 44 -6.59 -3.96 12.14
C ALA A 44 -7.67 -3.33 13.04
N GLU A 45 -7.80 -2.01 13.03
CA GLU A 45 -8.83 -1.28 13.78
C GLU A 45 -10.27 -1.53 13.27
N ARG A 46 -10.45 -1.80 11.98
CA ARG A 46 -11.76 -1.66 11.30
C ARG A 46 -12.33 -2.96 10.78
N ASP A 47 -11.48 -3.90 10.38
CA ASP A 47 -11.94 -5.03 9.57
C ASP A 47 -12.73 -6.07 10.36
N SER A 48 -12.66 -6.04 11.69
CA SER A 48 -13.57 -6.81 12.55
C SER A 48 -15.06 -6.46 12.33
N GLN A 49 -15.36 -5.24 11.86
CA GLN A 49 -16.71 -4.78 11.55
C GLN A 49 -17.01 -4.81 10.05
N VAL A 50 -16.02 -4.47 9.21
CA VAL A 50 -16.21 -4.33 7.76
C VAL A 50 -16.14 -5.69 7.06
N GLN A 51 -15.28 -6.59 7.54
CA GLN A 51 -15.04 -7.92 6.96
C GLN A 51 -14.73 -7.87 5.46
N ALA A 52 -13.89 -6.91 5.05
CA ALA A 52 -13.56 -6.67 3.64
C ALA A 52 -12.52 -7.65 3.09
N TRP A 53 -11.64 -8.21 3.94
CA TRP A 53 -10.52 -9.04 3.50
C TRP A 53 -10.80 -10.53 3.70
N ALA A 54 -11.00 -11.26 2.59
CA ALA A 54 -11.02 -12.72 2.62
C ALA A 54 -9.63 -13.31 2.95
N TYR A 55 -8.57 -12.58 2.61
CA TYR A 55 -7.20 -12.89 2.95
C TYR A 55 -6.36 -11.62 3.03
N LEU A 56 -5.51 -11.52 4.05
CA LEU A 56 -4.48 -10.50 4.20
C LEU A 56 -3.27 -11.10 4.92
N ASP A 57 -2.07 -10.85 4.41
CA ASP A 57 -0.80 -11.22 5.05
C ASP A 57 0.00 -9.95 5.35
N PRO A 58 -0.06 -9.41 6.58
CA PRO A 58 0.63 -8.20 6.96
C PRO A 58 2.15 -8.29 6.79
N ASN A 59 2.75 -9.46 7.07
CA ASN A 59 4.19 -9.64 6.99
C ASN A 59 4.69 -9.55 5.55
N ARG A 60 3.98 -10.23 4.63
CA ARG A 60 4.30 -10.16 3.20
C ARG A 60 4.13 -8.75 2.65
N VAL A 61 3.10 -8.02 3.07
CA VAL A 61 2.90 -6.60 2.67
C VAL A 61 4.10 -5.75 3.10
N LEU A 62 4.56 -5.87 4.34
CA LEU A 62 5.71 -5.12 4.86
C LEU A 62 7.02 -5.53 4.18
N GLU A 63 7.23 -6.83 3.92
CA GLU A 63 8.40 -7.32 3.18
C GLU A 63 8.48 -6.72 1.77
N GLN A 64 7.36 -6.73 1.04
CA GLN A 64 7.28 -6.12 -0.29
C GLN A 64 7.49 -4.61 -0.25
N ALA A 65 6.93 -3.93 0.76
CA ALA A 65 7.11 -2.49 0.94
C ALA A 65 8.60 -2.12 1.13
N ARG A 66 9.32 -2.85 1.99
CA ARG A 66 10.77 -2.68 2.19
C ARG A 66 11.56 -2.91 0.91
N ALA A 67 11.20 -3.94 0.14
CA ALA A 67 11.85 -4.22 -1.13
C ALA A 67 11.64 -3.07 -2.13
N LEU A 68 10.45 -2.48 -2.17
CA LEU A 68 10.14 -1.32 -3.01
C LEU A 68 10.88 -0.05 -2.58
N ASP A 69 11.09 0.16 -1.28
CA ASP A 69 11.90 1.29 -0.79
C ASP A 69 13.36 1.20 -1.23
N ALA A 70 13.88 -0.01 -1.42
CA ALA A 70 15.25 -0.27 -1.90
C ALA A 70 15.43 -0.05 -3.43
N VAL A 71 14.35 0.06 -4.21
CA VAL A 71 14.43 0.27 -5.66
C VAL A 71 14.94 1.70 -5.96
N PRO A 72 15.98 1.87 -6.79
CA PRO A 72 16.49 3.19 -7.19
C PRO A 72 15.41 4.07 -7.83
N ARG A 73 15.41 5.38 -7.55
CA ARG A 73 14.33 6.30 -7.95
C ARG A 73 14.10 6.32 -9.46
N GLU A 74 15.16 6.22 -10.25
CA GLU A 74 15.15 6.19 -11.71
C GLU A 74 14.55 4.90 -12.30
N GLN A 75 14.40 3.85 -11.50
CA GLN A 75 13.79 2.56 -11.90
C GLN A 75 12.32 2.45 -11.48
N ARG A 76 11.79 3.44 -10.75
CA ARG A 76 10.43 3.40 -10.20
C ARG A 76 9.39 3.74 -11.27
N GLY A 77 8.40 2.85 -11.42
CA GLY A 77 7.25 3.06 -12.29
C GLY A 77 6.24 4.10 -11.75
N PRO A 78 5.22 4.48 -12.53
CA PRO A 78 4.27 5.54 -12.16
C PRO A 78 3.45 5.24 -10.91
N LEU A 79 3.23 3.96 -10.59
CA LEU A 79 2.49 3.46 -9.42
C LEU A 79 3.40 2.86 -8.34
N HIS A 80 4.70 3.15 -8.37
CA HIS A 80 5.66 2.62 -7.39
C HIS A 80 5.19 2.86 -5.95
N GLY A 81 5.11 1.79 -5.16
CA GLY A 81 4.67 1.85 -3.77
C GLY A 81 3.16 2.00 -3.55
N MET A 82 2.33 1.94 -4.60
CA MET A 82 0.87 2.07 -4.46
C MET A 82 0.16 0.73 -4.22
N PRO A 83 -0.44 0.50 -3.04
CA PRO A 83 -1.15 -0.73 -2.71
C PRO A 83 -2.45 -0.85 -3.48
N ILE A 84 -2.86 -2.10 -3.76
CA ILE A 84 -4.17 -2.41 -4.34
C ILE A 84 -4.87 -3.51 -3.55
N GLY A 85 -6.17 -3.36 -3.34
CA GLY A 85 -7.05 -4.46 -2.93
C GLY A 85 -7.55 -5.19 -4.18
N VAL A 86 -7.39 -6.51 -4.22
CA VAL A 86 -7.83 -7.33 -5.36
C VAL A 86 -9.04 -8.16 -4.95
N LYS A 87 -10.10 -8.12 -5.76
CA LYS A 87 -11.30 -8.93 -5.53
C LYS A 87 -10.97 -10.42 -5.73
N ASP A 88 -11.50 -11.27 -4.85
CA ASP A 88 -11.26 -12.72 -4.79
C ASP A 88 -11.67 -13.51 -6.06
N VAL A 89 -12.54 -12.95 -6.89
CA VAL A 89 -12.92 -13.51 -8.20
C VAL A 89 -11.89 -13.25 -9.31
N ILE A 90 -10.79 -12.57 -9.01
CA ILE A 90 -9.70 -12.27 -9.95
C ILE A 90 -8.50 -13.15 -9.62
N TYR A 91 -8.02 -13.93 -10.61
CA TYR A 91 -6.83 -14.75 -10.46
C TYR A 91 -5.59 -13.91 -10.18
N THR A 92 -4.82 -14.30 -9.16
CA THR A 92 -3.52 -13.70 -8.80
C THR A 92 -2.43 -14.76 -8.92
N GLN A 93 -1.26 -14.39 -9.47
CA GLN A 93 -0.17 -15.34 -9.70
C GLN A 93 0.57 -15.65 -8.40
N GLY A 94 0.64 -16.94 -8.05
CA GLY A 94 1.10 -17.37 -6.72
C GLY A 94 0.04 -17.09 -5.66
N ARG A 95 -0.07 -17.98 -4.68
CA ARG A 95 -1.00 -17.76 -3.57
C ARG A 95 -0.54 -16.53 -2.76
N TRP A 96 -1.35 -15.45 -2.85
CA TRP A 96 -1.62 -14.39 -1.85
C TRP A 96 -0.77 -13.09 -1.75
N ALA A 97 -1.25 -11.95 -2.25
CA ALA A 97 -1.23 -10.59 -1.60
C ALA A 97 -1.24 -9.46 -2.66
N ALA A 98 -1.81 -8.32 -2.26
CA ALA A 98 -1.82 -7.03 -2.95
C ALA A 98 -0.62 -6.82 -3.88
N VAL A 99 -0.86 -6.86 -5.19
CA VAL A 99 0.18 -6.67 -6.20
C VAL A 99 0.36 -5.20 -6.46
N ILE A 100 1.50 -4.62 -6.10
CA ILE A 100 1.94 -3.34 -6.70
C ILE A 100 2.70 -3.73 -7.98
N PRO A 101 2.13 -3.62 -9.19
CA PRO A 101 2.69 -4.30 -10.35
C PRO A 101 3.76 -3.47 -11.06
N GLU A 102 4.88 -4.11 -11.42
CA GLU A 102 5.88 -3.54 -12.33
C GLU A 102 5.62 -3.86 -13.82
N ASN A 103 4.78 -4.83 -14.20
CA ASN A 103 4.40 -5.09 -15.60
C ASN A 103 3.18 -6.03 -15.68
N PHE A 104 2.12 -5.64 -16.40
CA PHE A 104 0.91 -6.47 -16.61
C PHE A 104 0.81 -6.97 -18.06
N ALA A 105 0.76 -8.29 -18.24
CA ALA A 105 0.35 -8.97 -19.47
C ALA A 105 -0.97 -9.69 -19.22
N ILE A 106 -1.96 -9.45 -20.08
CA ILE A 106 -3.30 -10.05 -20.01
C ILE A 106 -3.30 -11.34 -20.85
N SER A 107 -3.81 -12.45 -20.30
CA SER A 107 -4.16 -13.65 -21.05
C SER A 107 -5.43 -14.32 -20.49
N ALA A 108 -6.50 -14.18 -21.27
CA ALA A 108 -7.62 -15.08 -21.57
C ALA A 108 -8.21 -16.08 -20.53
N VAL A 109 -9.52 -15.89 -20.33
CA VAL A 109 -10.64 -16.85 -20.51
C VAL A 109 -10.56 -18.22 -19.83
N GLN A 110 -11.45 -18.48 -18.85
CA GLN A 110 -12.72 -19.22 -19.05
C GLN A 110 -13.63 -19.04 -17.84
#